data_AF-A0A960J7L0-F1
#
_entry.id   AF-A0A960J7L0-F1
#
_cell.length_a   1.000
_cell.length_b   1.000
_cell.length_c   1.000
_cell.angle_alpha   90.00
_cell.angle_beta   90.00
_cell.angle_gamma   90.00
#
_symmetry.space_group_name_H-M   'P 1'
#
loop_
_entity.id
_entity.type
_entity.pdbx_description
1 polymer ?
#
loop_
_entity_poly.entity_id
_entity_poly.type
_entity_poly.pdbx_seq_one_letter_code
_entity_poly.pdbx_strand_id
1 'polypeptide(L)'
;MSSRSATNAAANDPCSPSSEPSQAFPKSRRLLRRADFQRVYDGGTKIVGPFFLLFVRRREEEGPCRIGLTASRKVGKAVIRNRAKRLVREAVRRHWDSTPDNCDCIVHFRARVREATFAAIEQTLLETLRRARATLKEA
;
A
#
# COMPACT_ATOMS: atom_id res chain seq x y z
N MET A 1 -71.78 2.28 -4.27
CA MET A 1 -71.58 3.54 -3.50
C MET A 1 -70.80 3.16 -2.26
N SER A 2 -69.56 3.57 -1.95
CA SER A 2 -68.56 4.48 -2.53
C SER A 2 -67.22 3.97 -1.94
N SER A 3 -66.22 3.57 -2.74
CA SER A 3 -65.07 4.40 -3.14
C SER A 3 -64.43 5.28 -2.05
N ARG A 4 -63.14 5.00 -1.78
CA ARG A 4 -61.98 5.86 -1.39
C ARG A 4 -60.92 4.90 -0.80
N SER A 5 -59.89 4.43 -1.50
CA SER A 5 -58.73 5.07 -2.16
C SER A 5 -57.76 5.80 -1.21
N ALA A 6 -56.51 5.29 -1.25
CA ALA A 6 -55.20 5.91 -0.94
C ALA A 6 -54.85 6.07 0.55
N THR A 7 -53.62 5.80 1.03
CA THR A 7 -52.30 6.12 0.44
C THR A 7 -51.17 5.19 0.90
N ASN A 8 -50.22 4.95 0.00
CA ASN A 8 -48.89 4.37 0.23
C ASN A 8 -48.12 5.06 1.37
N ALA A 9 -47.42 4.28 2.18
CA ALA A 9 -46.17 4.70 2.82
C ALA A 9 -45.08 3.73 2.37
N ALA A 10 -44.47 4.09 1.25
CA ALA A 10 -43.33 3.41 0.67
C ALA A 10 -42.16 3.39 1.65
N ALA A 11 -41.42 2.29 1.58
CA ALA A 11 -40.13 2.04 2.20
C ALA A 11 -39.23 3.29 2.25
N ASN A 12 -38.84 3.68 3.46
CA ASN A 12 -37.56 4.34 3.66
C ASN A 12 -36.58 3.27 4.08
N ASP A 13 -35.91 2.65 3.10
CA ASP A 13 -34.67 1.92 3.31
C ASP A 13 -33.51 2.91 3.33
N PRO A 14 -32.87 3.21 4.47
CA PRO A 14 -31.61 3.93 4.48
C PRO A 14 -30.49 2.90 4.26
N CYS A 15 -30.38 2.37 3.05
CA CYS A 15 -29.20 1.59 2.66
C CYS A 15 -28.90 1.83 1.18
N SER A 16 -28.48 3.04 0.86
CA SER A 16 -27.71 3.27 -0.35
C SER A 16 -26.30 2.70 -0.11
N PRO A 17 -25.77 1.81 -0.96
CA PRO A 17 -24.39 1.36 -0.87
C PRO A 17 -23.49 2.52 -1.32
N SER A 18 -23.10 3.38 -0.38
CA SER A 18 -22.00 4.31 -0.60
C SER A 18 -20.75 3.47 -0.94
N SER A 19 -20.18 3.76 -2.09
CA SER A 19 -19.00 3.12 -2.68
C SER A 19 -17.74 3.38 -1.86
N GLU A 20 -17.67 2.83 -0.65
CA GLU A 20 -16.49 2.89 0.20
C GLU A 20 -15.45 1.89 -0.33
N PRO A 21 -14.24 2.32 -0.72
CA PRO A 21 -13.22 1.40 -1.20
C PRO A 21 -12.88 0.41 -0.09
N SER A 22 -12.99 -0.89 -0.41
CA SER A 22 -12.77 -1.95 0.57
C SER A 22 -11.46 -1.73 1.33
N GLN A 23 -11.50 -1.66 2.66
CA GLN A 23 -10.32 -1.41 3.50
C GLN A 23 -9.29 -2.57 3.49
N ALA A 24 -9.51 -3.58 2.66
CA ALA A 24 -8.62 -4.70 2.49
C ALA A 24 -7.39 -4.32 1.65
N PHE A 25 -6.26 -4.96 1.94
CA PHE A 25 -5.07 -4.91 1.08
C PHE A 25 -5.17 -6.08 0.08
N PRO A 26 -5.70 -5.91 -1.15
CA PRO A 26 -6.03 -7.03 -2.03
C PRO A 26 -4.75 -7.76 -2.50
N LYS A 27 -4.90 -9.03 -2.90
CA LYS A 27 -3.77 -9.82 -3.43
C LYS A 27 -3.17 -9.19 -4.69
N SER A 28 -3.97 -8.52 -5.52
CA SER A 28 -3.53 -7.82 -6.73
C SER A 28 -2.52 -6.70 -6.47
N ARG A 29 -2.52 -6.12 -5.27
CA ARG A 29 -1.57 -5.07 -4.85
C ARG A 29 -0.41 -5.60 -4.01
N ARG A 30 -0.28 -6.93 -3.85
CA ARG A 30 0.81 -7.58 -3.12
C ARG A 30 1.82 -8.19 -4.09
N LEU A 31 3.10 -7.89 -3.88
CA LEU A 31 4.18 -8.64 -4.52
C LEU A 31 4.40 -9.93 -3.74
N LEU A 32 4.13 -11.09 -4.35
CA LEU A 32 4.15 -12.39 -3.67
C LEU A 32 5.21 -13.35 -4.23
N ARG A 33 5.47 -13.33 -5.54
CA ARG A 33 6.33 -14.32 -6.20
C ARG A 33 7.80 -13.98 -6.03
N ARG A 34 8.61 -14.96 -5.64
CA ARG A 34 10.07 -14.81 -5.45
C ARG A 34 10.78 -14.24 -6.68
N ALA A 35 10.40 -14.69 -7.88
CA ALA A 35 10.97 -14.20 -9.14
C ALA A 35 10.76 -12.68 -9.29
N ASP A 36 9.58 -12.17 -8.92
CA ASP A 36 9.30 -10.74 -8.99
C ASP A 36 10.10 -9.94 -7.97
N PHE A 37 10.32 -10.50 -6.77
CA PHE A 37 11.24 -9.89 -5.79
C PHE A 37 12.65 -9.77 -6.36
N GLN A 38 13.16 -10.85 -6.98
CA GLN A 38 14.51 -10.87 -7.53
C GLN A 38 14.67 -9.83 -8.64
N ARG A 39 13.73 -9.76 -9.59
CA ARG A 39 13.75 -8.76 -10.67
C ARG A 39 13.79 -7.32 -10.14
N VAL A 40 13.10 -7.01 -9.04
CA VAL A 40 13.16 -5.67 -8.42
C VAL A 40 14.49 -5.41 -7.73
N TYR A 41 15.12 -6.42 -7.14
CA TYR A 41 16.45 -6.24 -6.57
C TYR A 41 17.54 -6.06 -7.63
N ASP A 42 17.42 -6.76 -8.77
CA ASP A 42 18.44 -6.73 -9.83
C ASP A 42 18.37 -5.47 -10.69
N GLY A 43 17.16 -5.01 -11.03
CA GLY A 43 16.95 -3.88 -11.95
C GLY A 43 16.15 -2.71 -11.36
N GLY A 44 15.88 -2.71 -10.05
CA GLY A 44 15.11 -1.65 -9.41
C GLY A 44 15.98 -0.52 -8.86
N THR A 45 15.45 0.69 -8.92
CA THR A 45 16.03 1.88 -8.30
C THR A 45 15.88 1.78 -6.79
N LYS A 46 16.97 2.02 -6.06
CA LYS A 46 17.01 2.03 -4.61
C LYS A 46 16.90 3.45 -4.05
N ILE A 47 15.90 3.68 -3.22
CA ILE A 47 15.69 4.93 -2.48
C ILE A 47 15.90 4.66 -1.00
N VAL A 48 16.74 5.48 -0.38
CA VAL A 48 17.16 5.30 1.01
C VAL A 48 16.27 6.14 1.92
N GLY A 49 15.55 5.47 2.82
CA GLY A 49 14.88 6.10 3.96
C GLY A 49 15.56 5.77 5.30
N PRO A 50 15.23 6.51 6.37
CA PRO A 50 15.77 6.29 7.71
C PRO A 50 15.39 4.92 8.30
N PHE A 51 14.16 4.44 8.05
CA PHE A 51 13.64 3.20 8.64
C PHE A 51 13.65 2.00 7.68
N PHE A 52 13.59 2.26 6.38
CA PHE A 52 13.56 1.24 5.34
C PHE A 52 14.19 1.76 4.04
N LEU A 53 14.58 0.82 3.19
CA LEU A 53 14.92 1.08 1.80
C LEU A 53 13.68 0.79 0.95
N LEU A 54 13.39 1.66 -0.01
CA LEU A 54 12.37 1.41 -1.02
C LEU A 54 13.08 1.05 -2.32
N PHE A 55 12.87 -0.17 -2.79
CA PHE A 55 13.25 -0.56 -4.15
C PHE A 55 12.03 -0.40 -5.04
N VAL A 56 12.19 0.22 -6.19
CA VAL A 56 11.11 0.43 -7.16
C VAL A 56 11.57 0.02 -8.54
N ARG A 57 10.74 -0.75 -9.24
CA ARG A 57 10.97 -1.10 -10.64
C ARG A 57 9.69 -0.86 -11.43
N ARG A 58 9.82 -0.24 -12.60
CA ARG A 58 8.71 -0.16 -13.55
C ARG A 58 8.42 -1.54 -14.13
N ARG A 59 7.15 -1.84 -14.35
CA ARG A 59 6.67 -3.00 -15.09
C ARG A 59 6.15 -2.54 -16.44
N GLU A 60 6.30 -3.41 -17.43
CA GLU A 60 5.67 -3.26 -18.75
C GLU A 60 4.17 -3.56 -18.68
N GLU A 61 3.77 -4.53 -17.85
CA GLU A 61 2.37 -4.85 -17.61
C GLU A 61 1.62 -3.70 -16.91
N GLU A 62 0.52 -3.28 -17.53
CA GLU A 62 -0.43 -2.36 -16.91
C GLU A 62 -1.09 -2.98 -15.68
N GLY A 63 -1.26 -2.14 -14.65
CA GLY A 63 -1.97 -2.52 -13.44
C GLY A 63 -1.47 -1.80 -12.19
N PRO A 64 -2.14 -2.03 -11.06
CA PRO A 64 -1.87 -1.28 -9.83
C PRO A 64 -0.46 -1.57 -9.30
N CYS A 65 0.07 -0.63 -8.52
CA CYS A 65 1.31 -0.84 -7.76
C CYS A 65 1.24 -2.12 -6.94
N ARG A 66 2.26 -2.97 -7.05
CA ARG A 66 2.41 -4.18 -6.23
C ARG A 66 3.48 -3.93 -5.17
N ILE A 67 3.16 -4.14 -3.90
CA ILE A 67 4.09 -3.88 -2.79
C ILE A 67 4.50 -5.19 -2.12
N GLY A 68 5.80 -5.40 -2.04
CA GLY A 68 6.47 -6.43 -1.28
C GLY A 68 7.06 -5.86 0.01
N LEU A 69 6.99 -6.63 1.10
CA LEU A 69 7.53 -6.23 2.39
C LEU A 69 8.56 -7.24 2.85
N THR A 70 9.79 -6.79 3.08
CA THR A 70 10.89 -7.64 3.53
C THR A 70 11.49 -7.08 4.81
N ALA A 71 11.61 -7.92 5.84
CA ALA A 71 12.22 -7.54 7.11
C ALA A 71 13.38 -8.49 7.41
N SER A 72 14.59 -7.96 7.50
CA SER A 72 15.78 -8.76 7.81
C SER A 72 15.74 -9.27 9.25
N ARG A 73 16.51 -10.33 9.56
CA ARG A 73 16.70 -10.81 10.95
C ARG A 73 17.28 -9.72 11.86
N LYS A 74 18.06 -8.78 11.30
CA LYS A 74 18.65 -7.64 12.02
C LYS A 74 17.60 -6.67 12.56
N VAL A 75 16.36 -6.70 12.06
CA VAL A 75 15.24 -5.89 12.60
C VAL A 75 14.78 -6.37 13.97
N GLY A 76 15.03 -7.62 14.36
CA GLY A 76 14.70 -8.15 15.69
C GLY A 76 13.68 -9.28 15.65
N LYS A 77 13.03 -9.52 16.80
CA LYS A 77 12.06 -10.62 17.00
C LYS A 77 10.85 -10.51 16.05
N ALA A 78 10.14 -11.62 15.87
CA ALA A 78 9.01 -11.71 14.94
C ALA A 78 7.94 -10.62 15.18
N VAL A 79 7.67 -10.28 16.44
CA VAL A 79 6.69 -9.24 16.82
C VAL A 79 7.06 -7.88 16.23
N ILE A 80 8.33 -7.47 16.34
CA ILE A 80 8.80 -6.18 15.80
C ILE A 80 8.70 -6.15 14.27
N ARG A 81 9.13 -7.23 13.60
CA ARG A 81 9.02 -7.33 12.12
C ARG A 81 7.57 -7.27 11.66
N ASN A 82 6.67 -7.94 12.38
CA ASN A 82 5.25 -7.95 12.06
C ASN A 82 4.60 -6.59 12.34
N ARG A 83 4.99 -5.90 13.42
CA ARG A 83 4.59 -4.51 13.70
C ARG A 83 5.02 -3.59 12.56
N ALA A 84 6.28 -3.62 12.15
CA ALA A 84 6.79 -2.81 11.03
C ALA A 84 6.00 -3.05 9.73
N LYS A 85 5.77 -4.34 9.38
CA LYS A 85 4.92 -4.71 8.21
C LYS A 85 3.47 -4.25 8.36
N ARG A 86 2.92 -4.19 9.58
CA ARG A 86 1.56 -3.69 9.82
C ARG A 86 1.51 -2.17 9.62
N LEU A 87 2.46 -1.43 10.19
CA LEU A 87 2.54 0.02 10.04
C LEU A 87 2.66 0.46 8.58
N VAL A 88 3.55 -0.17 7.81
CA VAL A 88 3.68 0.17 6.38
C VAL A 88 2.44 -0.20 5.58
N ARG A 89 1.79 -1.35 5.85
CA ARG A 89 0.54 -1.69 5.15
C ARG A 89 -0.55 -0.67 5.42
N GLU A 90 -0.65 -0.20 6.66
CA GLU A 90 -1.62 0.83 7.02
C GLU A 90 -1.30 2.17 6.35
N ALA A 91 -0.03 2.59 6.36
CA ALA A 91 0.39 3.82 5.69
C ALA A 91 0.13 3.74 4.17
N VAL A 92 0.47 2.63 3.52
CA VAL A 92 0.16 2.39 2.11
C VAL A 92 -1.34 2.41 1.85
N ARG A 93 -2.15 1.83 2.74
CA ARG A 93 -3.61 1.80 2.59
C ARG A 93 -4.22 3.20 2.55
N ARG A 94 -3.69 4.14 3.33
CA ARG A 94 -4.11 5.55 3.34
C ARG A 94 -3.69 6.34 2.11
N HIS A 95 -2.63 5.88 1.43
CA HIS A 95 -1.94 6.63 0.38
C HIS A 95 -1.83 5.83 -0.92
N TRP A 96 -2.82 5.00 -1.22
CA TRP A 96 -2.81 4.18 -2.43
C TRP A 96 -2.70 5.02 -3.70
N ASP A 97 -3.40 6.14 -3.76
CA ASP A 97 -3.40 7.06 -4.91
C ASP A 97 -2.06 7.81 -5.04
N SER A 98 -1.23 7.78 -3.99
CA SER A 98 0.13 8.30 -4.00
C SER A 98 1.17 7.28 -4.46
N THR A 99 0.79 6.02 -4.75
CA THR A 99 1.70 5.05 -5.36
C THR A 99 1.83 5.28 -6.87
N PRO A 100 2.99 5.00 -7.50
CA PRO A 100 3.09 5.03 -8.95
C PRO A 100 2.33 3.84 -9.55
N ASP A 101 1.64 4.04 -10.67
CA ASP A 101 1.06 2.92 -11.40
C ASP A 101 2.14 2.11 -12.14
N ASN A 102 1.79 0.88 -12.51
CA ASN A 102 2.63 -0.01 -13.30
C ASN A 102 4.01 -0.25 -12.69
N CYS A 103 4.13 -0.30 -11.36
CA CYS A 103 5.41 -0.57 -10.69
C CYS A 103 5.34 -1.66 -9.62
N ASP A 104 6.47 -2.34 -9.44
CA ASP A 104 6.74 -3.19 -8.27
C ASP A 104 7.59 -2.41 -7.27
N CYS A 105 7.14 -2.41 -6.02
CA CYS A 105 7.83 -1.76 -4.91
C CYS A 105 8.20 -2.80 -3.85
N ILE A 106 9.43 -2.77 -3.34
CA ILE A 106 9.82 -3.54 -2.16
C ILE A 106 10.24 -2.59 -1.05
N VAL A 107 9.59 -2.71 0.09
CA VAL A 107 10.03 -2.07 1.33
C VAL A 107 10.92 -3.04 2.10
N HIS A 108 12.20 -2.70 2.21
CA HIS A 108 13.19 -3.45 2.96
C HIS A 108 13.52 -2.77 4.29
N PHE A 109 13.02 -3.33 5.39
CA PHE A 109 13.17 -2.74 6.72
C PHE A 109 14.61 -2.81 7.26
N ARG A 110 15.06 -1.70 7.84
CA ARG A 110 16.35 -1.58 8.56
C ARG A 110 16.12 -1.68 10.07
N ALA A 111 17.20 -1.91 10.83
CA ALA A 111 17.12 -2.09 12.28
C ALA A 111 16.45 -0.91 13.02
N ARG A 112 16.62 0.31 12.51
CA ARG A 112 16.05 1.55 13.09
C ARG A 112 14.52 1.57 13.13
N VAL A 113 13.82 0.71 12.36
CA VAL A 113 12.34 0.62 12.39
C VAL A 113 11.78 0.21 13.75
N ARG A 114 12.61 -0.39 14.63
CA ARG A 114 12.23 -0.83 15.98
C ARG A 114 11.55 0.27 16.79
N GLU A 115 12.13 1.47 16.73
CA GLU A 115 11.73 2.64 17.51
C GLU A 115 10.75 3.54 16.75
N ALA A 116 10.39 3.17 15.51
CA ALA A 116 9.58 4.02 14.67
C ALA A 116 8.12 4.08 15.16
N THR A 117 7.59 5.30 15.20
CA THR A 117 6.16 5.58 15.35
C THR A 117 5.44 5.43 14.00
N PHE A 118 4.11 5.32 14.03
CA PHE A 118 3.33 5.28 12.80
C PHE A 118 3.56 6.54 11.95
N ALA A 119 3.47 7.72 12.56
CA ALA A 119 3.67 8.99 11.87
C ALA A 119 5.05 9.07 11.19
N ALA A 120 6.11 8.62 11.86
CA ALA A 120 7.45 8.61 11.27
C ALA A 120 7.56 7.67 10.05
N ILE A 121 6.87 6.51 10.10
CA ILE A 121 6.80 5.57 8.97
C ILE A 121 5.99 6.14 7.82
N GLU A 122 4.86 6.77 8.11
CA GLU A 122 3.99 7.40 7.11
C GLU A 122 4.71 8.54 6.39
N GLN A 123 5.34 9.45 7.12
CA GLN A 123 6.15 10.53 6.53
C GLN A 123 7.29 9.98 5.67
N THR A 124 8.02 8.97 6.17
CA THR A 124 9.09 8.33 5.40
C THR A 124 8.56 7.67 4.13
N LEU A 125 7.38 7.04 4.19
CA LEU A 125 6.75 6.43 3.03
C LEU A 125 6.40 7.47 1.97
N LEU A 126 5.74 8.55 2.36
CA LEU A 126 5.37 9.62 1.44
C LEU A 126 6.59 10.25 0.77
N GLU A 127 7.65 10.52 1.53
CA GLU A 127 8.89 11.07 0.99
C GLU A 127 9.56 10.12 0.01
N THR A 128 9.69 8.83 0.38
CA THR A 128 10.29 7.83 -0.51
C THR A 128 9.47 7.58 -1.77
N LEU A 129 8.13 7.61 -1.68
CA LEU A 129 7.24 7.50 -2.84
C LEU A 129 7.32 8.73 -3.76
N ARG A 130 7.40 9.94 -3.19
CA ARG A 130 7.61 11.17 -3.96
C ARG A 130 8.90 11.11 -4.77
N ARG A 131 9.99 10.67 -4.14
CA ARG A 131 11.28 10.46 -4.80
C ARG A 131 11.21 9.36 -5.85
N ALA A 132 10.49 8.26 -5.58
CA ALA A 132 10.28 7.18 -6.54
C ALA A 132 9.58 7.66 -7.80
N ARG A 133 8.54 8.48 -7.66
CA ARG A 133 7.85 9.09 -8.80
C ARG A 133 8.75 9.99 -9.63
N ALA A 134 9.66 10.73 -9.00
CA ALA A 134 10.63 11.54 -9.74
C ALA A 134 11.58 10.66 -10.55
N THR A 135 12.17 9.63 -9.93
CA THR A 135 13.13 8.76 -10.62
C THR A 135 12.48 7.90 -11.71
N LEU A 136 11.22 7.50 -11.55
CA LEU A 136 10.48 6.75 -12.58
C LEU A 136 10.03 7.62 -13.77
N LYS A 137 10.10 8.95 -13.69
CA LYS A 137 9.86 9.86 -14.82
C LYS A 137 11.10 10.06 -15.68
N GLU A 138 12.28 9.81 -15.11
CA GLU A 138 13.59 10.05 -15.74
C GLU A 138 14.15 8.79 -16.42
N ALA A 139 13.52 7.63 -16.23
CA ALA A 139 13.94 6.32 -16.74
C ALA A 139 12.89 5.73 -17.69
#